data_AF-A0A1D7YC23-F1
#
_entry.id   AF-A0A1D7YC23-F1
#
_cell.length_a   1.000
_cell.length_b   1.000
_cell.length_c   1.000
_cell.angle_alpha   90.00
_cell.angle_beta   90.00
_cell.angle_gamma   90.00
#
_symmetry.space_group_name_H-M   'P 1'
#
loop_
_entity.id
_entity.type
_entity.pdbx_description
1 polymer ?
#
loop_
_entity_poly.entity_id
_entity_poly.type
_entity_poly.pdbx_seq_one_letter_code
_entity_poly.pdbx_strand_id
1 'polypeptide(L)'
;MYLAANSLDDMFGRIETILRDAGTMVAVIALLILGIRMLLSMKRGDGMREAFQGFGLIALAALIIGGATGLAGLLIDLGGQIGGGKGN
;
A
#
# COMPACT_ATOMS: atom_id res chain seq x y z
N MET A 1 -24.17 -13.97 20.09
CA MET A 1 -23.71 -14.13 18.70
C MET A 1 -23.33 -12.79 18.06
N TYR A 2 -24.14 -11.72 18.20
CA TYR A 2 -23.78 -10.36 17.77
C TYR A 2 -22.51 -9.77 18.41
N LEU A 3 -22.27 -10.02 19.70
CA LEU A 3 -21.06 -9.56 20.40
C LEU A 3 -19.75 -10.17 19.85
N ALA A 4 -19.79 -11.41 19.37
CA ALA A 4 -18.61 -12.09 18.83
C ALA A 4 -18.31 -11.66 17.38
N ALA A 5 -19.35 -11.36 16.60
CA ALA A 5 -19.21 -10.81 15.24
C ALA A 5 -18.59 -9.40 15.29
N ASN A 6 -19.11 -8.52 16.16
CA ASN A 6 -18.55 -7.18 16.34
C ASN A 6 -17.10 -7.21 16.84
N SER A 7 -16.73 -8.16 17.71
CA SER A 7 -15.34 -8.30 18.15
C SER A 7 -14.40 -8.78 17.04
N LEU A 8 -14.88 -9.61 16.12
CA LEU A 8 -14.07 -10.10 15.00
C LEU A 8 -13.84 -8.98 13.98
N ASP A 9 -14.86 -8.22 13.62
CA ASP A 9 -14.73 -7.09 12.70
C ASP A 9 -13.80 -5.99 13.26
N ASP A 10 -13.91 -5.68 14.56
CA ASP A 10 -12.98 -4.75 15.22
C ASP A 10 -11.53 -5.25 15.22
N MET A 11 -11.32 -6.57 15.38
CA MET A 11 -9.99 -7.17 15.30
C MET A 11 -9.44 -7.15 13.87
N PHE A 12 -10.27 -7.46 12.86
CA PHE A 12 -9.86 -7.39 11.46
C PHE A 12 -9.58 -5.96 11.01
N GLY A 13 -10.38 -4.97 11.42
CA GLY A 13 -10.14 -3.56 11.12
C GLY A 13 -8.83 -3.04 11.73
N ARG A 14 -8.50 -3.47 12.96
CA ARG A 14 -7.19 -3.17 13.58
C ARG A 14 -6.04 -3.83 12.84
N ILE A 15 -6.19 -5.10 12.46
CA ILE A 15 -5.17 -5.84 11.69
C ILE A 15 -4.95 -5.16 10.34
N GLU A 16 -6.01 -4.80 9.62
CA GLU A 16 -5.94 -4.08 8.34
C GLU A 16 -5.19 -2.75 8.50
N THR A 17 -5.52 -1.97 9.53
CA THR A 17 -4.85 -0.70 9.81
C THR A 17 -3.35 -0.90 10.04
N ILE A 18 -2.97 -1.88 10.87
CA ILE A 18 -1.56 -2.19 11.16
C ILE A 18 -0.83 -2.66 9.89
N LEU A 19 -1.44 -3.54 9.09
CA LEU A 19 -0.86 -4.02 7.83
C LEU A 19 -0.71 -2.91 6.80
N ARG A 20 -1.68 -1.99 6.72
CA ARG A 20 -1.63 -0.84 5.82
C ARG A 20 -0.55 0.14 6.24
N ASP A 21 -0.46 0.48 7.52
CA ASP A 21 0.57 1.38 8.05
C ASP A 21 1.98 0.77 7.88
N ALA A 22 2.15 -0.51 8.23
CA ALA A 22 3.41 -1.23 8.03
C ALA A 22 3.79 -1.32 6.55
N GLY A 23 2.83 -1.63 5.67
CA GLY A 23 3.03 -1.66 4.22
C GLY A 23 3.43 -0.30 3.65
N THR A 24 2.79 0.77 4.11
CA THR A 24 3.10 2.15 3.70
C THR A 24 4.50 2.55 4.15
N MET A 25 4.89 2.22 5.38
CA MET A 25 6.23 2.48 5.89
C MET A 25 7.32 1.73 5.08
N VAL A 26 7.10 0.45 4.76
CA VAL A 26 8.01 -0.33 3.92
C VAL A 26 8.12 0.26 2.51
N ALA A 27 7.01 0.70 1.92
CA ALA A 27 7.02 1.36 0.62
C ALA A 27 7.85 2.66 0.63
N VAL A 28 7.72 3.48 1.68
CA VAL A 28 8.52 4.70 1.85
C VAL A 28 10.01 4.37 1.97
N ILE A 29 10.39 3.37 2.78
CA ILE A 29 11.79 2.94 2.93
C ILE A 29 12.34 2.45 1.58
N ALA A 30 11.57 1.68 0.83
CA ALA A 30 11.97 1.19 -0.49
C ALA A 30 12.23 2.35 -1.48
N LEU A 31 11.39 3.38 -1.46
CA LEU A 31 11.58 4.60 -2.27
C LEU A 31 12.85 5.36 -1.87
N LEU A 32 13.15 5.47 -0.58
CA LEU A 32 14.39 6.10 -0.09
C LEU A 32 15.63 5.33 -0.54
N ILE A 33 15.63 3.99 -0.42
CA ILE A 33 16.74 3.13 -0.87
C ILE A 33 16.96 3.29 -2.38
N LEU A 34 15.87 3.37 -3.16
CA LEU A 34 15.93 3.63 -4.59
C LEU A 34 16.56 4.98 -4.92
N GLY A 35 16.13 6.06 -4.25
CA GLY A 35 16.71 7.39 -4.44
C GLY A 35 18.21 7.41 -4.14
N ILE A 36 18.63 6.76 -3.06
CA ILE A 36 20.05 6.64 -2.70
C ILE A 36 20.81 5.83 -3.76
N ARG A 37 20.27 4.70 -4.22
CA ARG A 37 20.89 3.87 -5.27
C ARG A 37 21.06 4.65 -6.58
N MET A 38 20.08 5.47 -6.97
CA MET A 38 20.19 6.33 -8.15
C MET A 38 21.29 7.38 -8.02
N LEU A 39 21.42 8.03 -6.86
CA LEU A 39 22.49 9.00 -6.60
C LEU A 39 23.87 8.34 -6.67
N LEU A 40 24.01 7.11 -6.15
CA LEU A 40 25.26 6.35 -6.20
C LEU A 40 25.61 5.86 -7.62
N SER A 41 24.62 5.47 -8.43
CA SER A 41 24.88 5.04 -9.82
C SER A 41 25.32 6.20 -10.70
N MET A 42 24.74 7.39 -10.54
CA MET A 42 25.17 8.60 -11.25
C MET A 42 26.63 8.96 -10.95
N LYS A 43 27.08 8.75 -9.70
CA LYS A 43 28.48 9.01 -9.31
C LYS A 43 29.47 8.03 -9.93
N ARG A 44 29.05 6.81 -10.30
CA ARG A 44 29.94 5.75 -10.80
C ARG A 44 30.11 5.70 -12.32
N GLY A 45 29.41 6.55 -13.08
CA GLY A 45 29.57 6.64 -14.54
C GLY A 45 29.03 5.43 -15.33
N ASP A 46 28.81 4.29 -14.68
CA ASP A 46 28.18 3.12 -15.27
C ASP A 46 26.67 3.07 -15.01
N GLY A 47 25.91 2.81 -16.07
CA GLY A 47 24.64 2.09 -15.94
C GLY A 47 23.42 2.90 -15.50
N MET A 48 23.30 4.17 -15.89
CA MET A 48 22.06 4.94 -15.69
C MET A 48 20.84 4.13 -16.23
N ARG A 49 21.00 3.46 -17.38
CA ARG A 49 19.95 2.66 -18.03
C ARG A 49 19.57 1.38 -17.27
N GLU A 50 20.51 0.74 -16.59
CA GLU A 50 20.27 -0.48 -15.80
C GLU A 50 19.63 -0.16 -14.45
N ALA A 51 20.08 0.93 -13.80
CA ALA A 51 19.45 1.47 -12.61
C ALA A 51 18.01 1.95 -12.87
N PHE A 52 17.74 2.55 -14.03
CA PHE A 52 16.38 2.95 -14.43
C PHE A 52 15.47 1.77 -14.75
N GLN A 53 15.99 0.67 -15.31
CA GLN A 53 15.19 -0.54 -15.56
C GLN A 53 14.74 -1.21 -14.25
N GLY A 54 15.64 -1.29 -13.26
CA GLY A 54 15.29 -1.75 -11.91
C GLY A 54 14.34 -0.79 -11.18
N PHE A 55 14.53 0.52 -11.35
CA PHE A 55 13.65 1.55 -10.78
C PHE A 55 12.23 1.49 -11.35
N GLY A 56 12.08 1.35 -12.68
CA GLY A 56 10.78 1.30 -13.33
C GLY A 56 9.91 0.15 -12.83
N LEU A 57 10.48 -1.03 -12.63
CA LEU A 57 9.76 -2.20 -12.13
C LEU A 57 9.28 -2.03 -10.68
N ILE A 58 10.12 -1.47 -9.81
CA ILE A 58 9.76 -1.29 -8.40
C ILE A 58 8.74 -0.16 -8.24
N ALA A 59 8.90 0.94 -8.98
CA ALA A 59 7.93 2.03 -8.99
C ALA A 59 6.56 1.56 -9.52
N LEU A 60 6.55 0.73 -10.58
CA LEU A 60 5.33 0.13 -11.11
C LEU A 60 4.65 -0.80 -10.09
N ALA A 61 5.43 -1.64 -9.40
CA ALA A 61 4.89 -2.52 -8.35
C ALA A 61 4.29 -1.72 -7.18
N ALA A 62 4.98 -0.67 -6.73
CA ALA A 62 4.48 0.22 -5.69
C ALA A 62 3.20 0.96 -6.12
N LEU A 63 3.11 1.40 -7.39
CA LEU A 63 1.92 2.03 -7.96
C LEU A 63 0.73 1.06 -8.00
N ILE A 64 0.94 -0.20 -8.43
CA ILE A 64 -0.11 -1.21 -8.50
C ILE A 64 -0.63 -1.55 -7.09
N ILE A 65 0.27 -1.75 -6.12
CA ILE A 65 -0.10 -2.07 -4.73
C ILE A 65 -0.83 -0.88 -4.09
N GLY A 66 -0.30 0.33 -4.23
CA GLY A 66 -0.92 1.55 -3.72
C GLY A 66 -2.28 1.84 -4.37
N GLY A 67 -2.39 1.67 -5.68
CA GLY A 67 -3.63 1.84 -6.45
C GLY A 67 -4.70 0.81 -6.07
N ALA A 68 -4.32 -0.46 -5.93
CA ALA A 68 -5.24 -1.50 -5.48
C ALA A 68 -5.74 -1.23 -4.05
N THR A 69 -4.88 -0.77 -3.15
CA THR A 69 -5.25 -0.41 -1.77
C THR A 69 -6.19 0.78 -1.73
N GLY A 70 -5.96 1.80 -2.56
CA GLY A 70 -6.84 2.96 -2.69
C GLY A 70 -8.22 2.60 -3.24
N LEU A 71 -8.27 1.78 -4.29
CA LEU A 71 -9.52 1.30 -4.88
C LEU A 71 -10.28 0.37 -3.93
N ALA A 72 -9.59 -0.51 -3.21
CA ALA A 72 -10.22 -1.35 -2.18
C ALA A 72 -10.86 -0.52 -1.07
N GLY A 73 -10.18 0.53 -0.59
CA GLY A 73 -10.77 1.46 0.40
C GLY A 73 -12.03 2.16 -0.11
N LEU A 74 -12.03 2.61 -1.37
CA LEU A 74 -13.21 3.22 -1.98
C LEU A 74 -14.37 2.23 -2.16
N LEU A 75 -14.08 0.98 -2.54
CA LEU A 75 -15.09 -0.06 -2.69
C LEU A 75 -15.67 -0.52 -1.34
N ILE A 76 -14.85 -0.54 -0.28
CA ILE A 76 -15.30 -0.82 1.08
C ILE A 76 -16.21 0.31 1.57
N ASP A 77 -15.84 1.57 1.33
CA ASP A 77 -16.66 2.74 1.70
C ASP A 77 -18.00 2.77 0.95
N LEU A 78 -17.99 2.53 -0.37
CA LEU A 78 -19.22 2.36 -1.15
C LEU A 78 -20.05 1.17 -0.66
N GLY A 79 -19.41 0.04 -0.36
CA GLY A 79 -20.07 -1.15 0.18
C GLY A 79 -20.70 -0.90 1.54
N GLY A 80 -20.07 -0.09 2.40
CA GLY A 80 -20.61 0.35 3.68
C GLY A 80 -21.80 1.30 3.52
N GLN A 81 -21.73 2.25 2.58
CA GLN A 81 -22.83 3.17 2.28
C GLN A 81 -24.04 2.47 1.65
N ILE A 82 -23.81 1.45 0.81
CA ILE A 82 -24.87 0.68 0.14
C ILE A 82 -25.43 -0.43 1.06
N GLY A 83 -24.58 -1.04 1.89
CA GLY A 83 -24.94 -2.15 2.79
C GLY A 83 -25.53 -1.73 4.14
N GLY A 84 -25.28 -0.49 4.60
CA GLY A 84 -25.68 0.02 5.93
C GLY A 84 -26.85 1.01 5.95
N GLY A 85 -27.67 1.03 4.89
CA GLY A 85 -28.74 2.02 4.70
C GLY A 85 -30.17 1.50 4.81
N LYS A 86 -30.49 0.59 5.75
CA LYS A 86 -31.86 0.37 6.30
C LYS A 86 -31.87 -0.75 7.34
N GLY A 87 -32.00 -0.37 8.62
CA GLY A 87 -32.43 -1.28 9.67
C GLY A 87 -31.95 -0.91 11.07
N ASN A 88 -32.56 0.13 11.66
CA ASN A 88 -32.49 0.55 13.07
C ASN A 88 -31.10 0.85 13.67
#